data_AF-A0A134BFP8-F1
#
_entry.id   AF-A0A134BFP8-F1
#
_cell.length_a   1.000
_cell.length_b   1.000
_cell.length_c   1.000
_cell.angle_alpha   90.00
_cell.angle_beta   90.00
_cell.angle_gamma   90.00
#
_symmetry.space_group_name_H-M   'P 1'
#
loop_
_entity.id
_entity.type
_entity.pdbx_description
1 polymer ?
#
loop_
_entity_poly.entity_id
_entity_poly.type
_entity_poly.pdbx_seq_one_letter_code
_entity_poly.pdbx_strand_id
1 'polypeptide(L)'
;MKKIFLITYILTNVVFVFAQQHKSLNIPPNALFYDINGYGVTHATQAAYYRLTGRNDAGKKVFYDYYITGQLKAEKQYITIDKINDRKTILDGICRTFFKSGRVESIMQYKKGIAHGRAVSFYPTGKVSMKLNYENGVLNGNVFIYNKNGNIENTTKWYKGRMIDSKNGGEDSYINKTTKIDLFCNRYKADEPLIMKQAKSITTKQNSFSHLKEPQRSVNKNVIPHNNKAKPFSFSYLYNLISNTQYQTNSFQVYDNIALSYNLNIAQVIKGFGSQKELIYHYNMDYDENKGVDRITGNYPRQIGFYGTFTNNQLTIQRINLFTWSKEEMLCFANDAIKEGYHVLGGDNYLMLDGNFVLEPKRINKNSGTNHIVISFIHKSNLYAGLYHIQMDLK
;
A
#
# COMPACT_ATOMS: atom_id res chain seq x y z
N MET A 1 66.04 35.47 34.62
CA MET A 1 64.87 36.25 35.05
C MET A 1 63.62 35.43 34.77
N LYS A 2 62.79 35.24 35.80
CA LYS A 2 61.49 34.56 35.75
C LYS A 2 60.56 35.24 34.74
N LYS A 3 59.73 34.45 34.03
CA LYS A 3 58.28 34.68 33.92
C LYS A 3 57.56 33.39 33.49
N ILE A 4 56.58 33.05 34.32
CA ILE A 4 55.59 31.97 34.27
C ILE A 4 54.33 32.49 33.54
N PHE A 5 53.38 31.57 33.24
CA PHE A 5 51.98 31.69 32.76
C PHE A 5 51.79 31.34 31.27
N LEU A 6 50.81 30.55 30.80
CA LEU A 6 49.73 29.73 31.39
C LEU A 6 49.05 28.95 30.22
N ILE A 7 48.74 27.67 30.44
CA ILE A 7 47.64 26.81 29.92
C ILE A 7 46.74 27.43 28.81
N THR A 8 46.54 26.81 27.64
CA THR A 8 45.40 25.90 27.38
C THR A 8 45.58 24.93 26.19
N TYR A 9 44.84 23.83 26.29
CA TYR A 9 44.86 22.57 25.55
C TYR A 9 43.76 22.57 24.48
N ILE A 10 44.07 22.32 23.20
CA ILE A 10 43.08 21.84 22.22
C ILE A 10 43.72 20.76 21.33
N LEU A 11 43.40 19.50 21.65
CA LEU A 11 43.50 18.37 20.74
C LEU A 11 42.51 18.55 19.59
N THR A 12 42.99 18.62 18.35
CA THR A 12 42.19 18.27 17.18
C THR A 12 42.56 16.86 16.75
N ASN A 13 41.73 15.92 17.20
CA ASN A 13 41.73 14.53 16.73
C ASN A 13 41.37 14.51 15.23
N VAL A 14 42.31 14.07 14.40
CA VAL A 14 42.03 13.60 13.04
C VAL A 14 41.43 12.21 13.18
N VAL A 15 40.10 12.11 13.16
CA VAL A 15 39.41 10.83 13.03
C VAL A 15 39.25 10.54 11.54
N PHE A 16 40.01 9.55 11.06
CA PHE A 16 39.71 8.83 9.83
C PHE A 16 38.30 8.24 9.94
N VAL A 17 37.35 8.78 9.18
CA VAL A 17 36.05 8.13 8.99
C VAL A 17 36.28 6.96 8.04
N PHE A 18 36.37 5.76 8.61
CA PHE A 18 36.16 4.53 7.83
C PHE A 18 34.74 4.56 7.26
N ALA A 19 34.64 4.69 5.94
CA ALA A 19 33.42 4.44 5.20
C ALA A 19 32.94 3.02 5.52
N GLN A 20 31.88 2.87 6.32
CA GLN A 20 31.22 1.59 6.49
C GLN A 20 30.65 1.19 5.13
N GLN A 21 31.27 0.19 4.49
CA GLN A 21 30.71 -0.47 3.32
C GLN A 21 29.35 -1.04 3.71
N HIS A 22 28.26 -0.43 3.20
CA HIS A 22 26.96 -1.08 3.19
C HIS A 22 27.11 -2.38 2.43
N LYS A 23 27.15 -3.50 3.17
CA LYS A 23 27.26 -4.84 2.59
C LYS A 23 26.03 -5.06 1.72
N SER A 24 26.22 -4.97 0.41
CA SER A 24 25.13 -4.85 -0.55
C SER A 24 24.24 -6.08 -0.50
N LEU A 25 22.94 -5.90 -0.65
CA LEU A 25 22.15 -6.98 -1.25
C LEU A 25 22.85 -7.35 -2.56
N ASN A 26 23.13 -8.63 -2.77
CA ASN A 26 23.69 -9.12 -4.03
C ASN A 26 22.64 -9.02 -5.13
N ILE A 27 22.37 -7.80 -5.58
CA ILE A 27 21.54 -7.51 -6.74
C ILE A 27 22.43 -7.70 -7.97
N PRO A 28 22.00 -8.47 -8.97
CA PRO A 28 22.77 -8.63 -10.19
C PRO A 28 23.09 -7.29 -10.87
N PRO A 29 24.29 -7.11 -11.44
CA PRO A 29 24.75 -5.82 -11.97
C PRO A 29 23.93 -5.32 -13.18
N ASN A 30 23.19 -6.21 -13.85
CA ASN A 30 22.34 -5.89 -14.99
C ASN A 30 20.86 -5.67 -14.61
N ALA A 31 20.56 -5.50 -13.33
CA ALA A 31 19.20 -5.24 -12.88
C ALA A 31 18.70 -3.87 -13.32
N LEU A 32 17.44 -3.81 -13.76
CA LEU A 32 16.72 -2.56 -13.98
C LEU A 32 16.02 -2.18 -12.68
N PHE A 33 16.11 -0.93 -12.25
CA PHE A 33 15.52 -0.47 -10.99
C PHE A 33 14.29 0.38 -11.24
N TYR A 34 13.26 0.16 -10.42
CA TYR A 34 12.02 0.92 -10.49
C TYR A 34 11.60 1.41 -9.10
N ASP A 35 11.15 2.66 -9.02
CA ASP A 35 10.56 3.23 -7.81
C ASP A 35 9.17 2.61 -7.52
N ILE A 36 8.53 3.07 -6.45
CA ILE A 36 7.20 2.57 -6.05
C ILE A 36 6.09 2.90 -7.08
N ASN A 37 6.29 3.91 -7.92
CA ASN A 37 5.33 4.33 -8.95
C ASN A 37 5.52 3.57 -10.27
N GLY A 38 6.63 2.83 -10.41
CA GLY A 38 7.02 2.13 -11.63
C GLY A 38 7.88 2.97 -12.56
N TYR A 39 8.48 4.08 -12.09
CA TYR A 39 9.44 4.84 -12.87
C TYR A 39 10.85 4.28 -12.72
N GLY A 40 11.60 4.26 -13.81
CA GLY A 40 12.99 3.84 -13.83
C GLY A 40 13.87 4.72 -12.96
N VAL A 41 14.71 4.11 -12.14
CA VAL A 41 15.70 4.80 -11.31
C VAL A 41 17.09 4.21 -11.55
N THR A 42 18.14 4.92 -11.15
CA THR A 42 19.53 4.54 -11.46
C THR A 42 20.21 3.78 -10.32
N HIS A 43 19.69 3.88 -9.10
CA HIS A 43 20.31 3.26 -7.92
C HIS A 43 19.32 2.39 -7.15
N ALA A 44 19.82 1.28 -6.59
CA ALA A 44 19.04 0.36 -5.76
C ALA A 44 18.39 1.06 -4.54
N THR A 45 19.02 2.09 -3.99
CA THR A 45 18.50 2.86 -2.85
C THR A 45 17.24 3.67 -3.16
N GLN A 46 16.98 3.94 -4.44
CA GLN A 46 15.79 4.65 -4.93
C GLN A 46 14.68 3.67 -5.35
N ALA A 47 15.01 2.38 -5.41
CA ALA A 47 14.17 1.37 -6.01
C ALA A 47 13.25 0.71 -4.98
N ALA A 48 11.98 0.55 -5.33
CA ALA A 48 11.05 -0.30 -4.60
C ALA A 48 11.19 -1.77 -5.03
N TYR A 49 11.58 -2.01 -6.28
CA TYR A 49 11.83 -3.31 -6.85
C TYR A 49 12.89 -3.24 -7.95
N TYR A 50 13.50 -4.38 -8.26
CA TYR A 50 14.42 -4.50 -9.37
C TYR A 50 14.00 -5.65 -10.30
N ARG A 51 14.36 -5.55 -11.56
CA ARG A 51 13.97 -6.45 -12.63
C ARG A 51 15.19 -7.11 -13.25
N LEU A 52 15.10 -8.41 -13.47
CA LEU A 52 16.03 -9.20 -14.27
C LEU A 52 15.33 -9.69 -15.53
N THR A 53 16.04 -9.70 -16.65
CA THR A 53 15.50 -10.20 -17.93
C THR A 53 16.18 -11.50 -18.33
N GLY A 54 15.45 -12.36 -19.03
CA GLY A 54 15.93 -13.66 -19.47
C GLY A 54 14.98 -14.31 -20.49
N ARG A 55 15.10 -15.62 -20.62
CA ARG A 55 14.22 -16.46 -21.44
C ARG A 55 13.78 -17.67 -20.63
N ASN A 56 12.54 -18.12 -20.85
CA ASN A 56 12.07 -19.39 -20.28
C ASN A 56 12.48 -20.57 -21.18
N ASP A 57 12.16 -21.79 -20.75
CA ASP A 57 12.50 -23.04 -21.45
C ASP A 57 11.95 -23.09 -22.89
N ALA A 58 10.84 -22.40 -23.14
CA ALA A 58 10.25 -22.27 -24.48
C ALA A 58 10.92 -21.16 -25.33
N GLY A 59 12.01 -20.58 -24.86
CA GLY A 59 12.74 -19.49 -25.52
C GLY A 59 12.03 -18.13 -25.50
N LYS A 60 10.87 -18.00 -24.83
CA LYS A 60 10.14 -16.73 -24.75
C LYS A 60 10.83 -15.76 -23.82
N LYS A 61 10.82 -14.47 -24.18
CA LYS A 61 11.33 -13.40 -23.33
C LYS A 61 10.51 -13.32 -22.04
N VAL A 62 11.20 -13.38 -20.91
CA VAL A 62 10.62 -13.25 -19.57
C VAL A 62 11.42 -12.28 -18.74
N PHE A 63 10.76 -11.59 -17.82
CA PHE A 63 11.44 -10.88 -16.76
C PHE A 63 10.92 -11.31 -15.40
N TYR A 64 11.76 -11.10 -14.41
CA TYR A 64 11.52 -11.39 -13.01
C TYR A 64 11.67 -10.10 -12.22
N ASP A 65 10.58 -9.65 -11.61
CA ASP A 65 10.63 -8.55 -10.65
C ASP A 65 10.87 -9.13 -9.27
N TYR A 66 11.78 -8.53 -8.53
CA TYR A 66 12.06 -8.84 -7.14
C TYR A 66 11.79 -7.61 -6.31
N TYR A 67 11.18 -7.77 -5.14
CA TYR A 67 11.20 -6.72 -4.12
C TYR A 67 12.64 -6.26 -3.92
N ILE A 68 12.87 -5.00 -3.54
CA ILE A 68 14.24 -4.53 -3.32
C ILE A 68 14.97 -5.39 -2.27
N THR A 69 14.22 -6.03 -1.37
CA THR A 69 14.69 -7.00 -0.37
C THR A 69 15.08 -8.38 -0.91
N GLY A 70 14.87 -8.66 -2.20
CA GLY A 70 15.31 -9.85 -2.91
C GLY A 70 14.28 -10.97 -3.10
N GLN A 71 13.10 -10.90 -2.47
CA GLN A 71 12.03 -11.88 -2.70
C GLN A 71 11.41 -11.69 -4.09
N LEU A 72 11.03 -12.78 -4.76
CA LEU A 72 10.32 -12.72 -6.04
C LEU A 72 8.97 -12.00 -5.87
N LYS A 73 8.72 -11.01 -6.71
CA LYS A 73 7.50 -10.18 -6.75
C LYS A 73 6.66 -10.54 -7.97
N ALA A 74 7.28 -10.74 -9.13
CA ALA A 74 6.58 -11.14 -10.33
C ALA A 74 7.46 -11.89 -11.34
N GLU A 75 6.82 -12.69 -12.18
CA GLU A 75 7.40 -13.31 -13.38
C GLU A 75 6.47 -13.00 -14.55
N LYS A 76 6.97 -12.39 -15.62
CA LYS A 76 6.10 -11.97 -16.73
C LYS A 76 6.75 -12.20 -18.09
N GLN A 77 6.00 -12.78 -19.01
CA GLN A 77 6.36 -12.86 -20.43
C GLN A 77 6.08 -11.52 -21.13
N TYR A 78 6.99 -11.06 -21.99
CA TYR A 78 6.93 -9.72 -22.56
C TYR A 78 7.41 -9.64 -24.02
N ILE A 79 6.96 -8.59 -24.71
CA ILE A 79 7.44 -8.19 -26.04
C ILE A 79 8.53 -7.11 -25.90
N THR A 80 8.18 -6.01 -25.22
CA THR A 80 9.07 -4.87 -24.91
C THR A 80 9.00 -4.51 -23.44
N ILE A 81 10.12 -3.98 -22.92
CA ILE A 81 10.21 -3.36 -21.59
C ILE A 81 10.46 -1.88 -21.78
N ASP A 82 9.73 -1.06 -21.04
CA ASP A 82 10.04 0.35 -20.88
C ASP A 82 10.87 0.55 -19.61
N LYS A 83 12.09 1.07 -19.76
CA LYS A 83 13.02 1.29 -18.65
C LYS A 83 12.71 2.56 -17.86
N ILE A 84 11.90 3.47 -18.41
CA ILE A 84 11.57 4.77 -17.81
C ILE A 84 10.23 4.68 -17.09
N ASN A 85 9.24 3.99 -17.66
CA ASN A 85 7.92 3.83 -17.07
C ASN A 85 7.39 2.42 -17.31
N ASP A 86 7.45 1.57 -16.28
CA ASP A 86 7.08 0.16 -16.35
C ASP A 86 5.64 -0.07 -16.84
N ARG A 87 4.74 0.90 -16.67
CA ARG A 87 3.35 0.81 -17.16
C ARG A 87 3.25 0.77 -18.69
N LYS A 88 4.32 1.13 -19.40
CA LYS A 88 4.43 1.04 -20.86
C LYS A 88 5.06 -0.27 -21.34
N THR A 89 5.47 -1.16 -20.43
CA THR A 89 5.94 -2.52 -20.76
C THR A 89 4.81 -3.32 -21.42
N ILE A 90 5.10 -3.95 -22.57
CA ILE A 90 4.11 -4.72 -23.32
C ILE A 90 4.27 -6.20 -22.99
N LEU A 91 3.26 -6.76 -22.35
CA LEU A 91 3.22 -8.16 -21.89
C LEU A 91 2.62 -9.09 -22.95
N ASP A 92 3.12 -10.32 -23.07
CA ASP A 92 2.59 -11.31 -24.03
C ASP A 92 2.80 -12.73 -23.53
N GLY A 93 1.72 -13.37 -23.10
CA GLY A 93 1.72 -14.67 -22.44
C GLY A 93 1.42 -14.57 -20.94
N ILE A 94 2.09 -15.40 -20.14
CA ILE A 94 1.78 -15.57 -18.71
C ILE A 94 2.46 -14.49 -17.86
N CYS A 95 1.68 -13.92 -16.94
CA CYS A 95 2.14 -13.07 -15.85
C CYS A 95 1.74 -13.68 -14.51
N ARG A 96 2.70 -13.88 -13.62
CA ARG A 96 2.50 -14.33 -12.24
C ARG A 96 2.97 -13.24 -11.29
N THR A 97 2.20 -12.96 -10.25
CA THR A 97 2.64 -12.12 -9.11
C THR A 97 2.67 -12.95 -7.84
N PHE A 98 3.47 -12.52 -6.89
CA PHE A 98 3.73 -13.26 -5.66
C PHE A 98 3.63 -12.34 -4.44
N PHE A 99 3.02 -12.86 -3.38
CA PHE A 99 3.16 -12.26 -2.07
C PHE A 99 4.63 -12.35 -1.61
N LYS A 100 5.04 -11.48 -0.68
CA LYS A 100 6.39 -11.53 -0.09
C LYS A 100 6.71 -12.86 0.62
N SER A 101 5.68 -13.64 0.96
CA SER A 101 5.82 -15.02 1.48
C SER A 101 6.30 -16.03 0.43
N GLY A 102 6.29 -15.66 -0.85
CA GLY A 102 6.57 -16.54 -1.99
C GLY A 102 5.35 -17.29 -2.54
N ARG A 103 4.17 -17.10 -1.94
CA ARG A 103 2.92 -17.67 -2.48
C ARG A 103 2.48 -16.91 -3.72
N VAL A 104 1.92 -17.62 -4.71
CA VAL A 104 1.31 -17.00 -5.89
C VAL A 104 0.12 -16.14 -5.45
N GLU A 105 0.14 -14.87 -5.82
CA GLU A 105 -0.92 -13.89 -5.60
C GLU A 105 -1.87 -13.85 -6.79
N SER A 106 -1.34 -13.84 -8.00
CA SER A 106 -2.15 -13.84 -9.22
C SER A 106 -1.45 -14.52 -10.39
N ILE A 107 -2.26 -15.02 -11.32
CA ILE A 107 -1.84 -15.53 -12.63
C ILE A 107 -2.76 -14.89 -13.67
N MET A 108 -2.22 -14.22 -14.68
CA MET A 108 -3.00 -13.58 -15.74
C MET A 108 -2.36 -13.80 -17.11
N GLN A 109 -3.21 -14.03 -18.12
CA GLN A 109 -2.79 -14.17 -19.51
C GLN A 109 -2.95 -12.85 -20.27
N TYR A 110 -1.92 -12.51 -21.05
CA TYR A 110 -1.89 -11.36 -21.94
C TYR A 110 -1.64 -11.77 -23.38
N LYS A 111 -2.14 -10.96 -24.31
CA LYS A 111 -1.80 -10.99 -25.73
C LYS A 111 -1.50 -9.57 -26.18
N LYS A 112 -0.25 -9.30 -26.58
CA LYS A 112 0.20 -7.98 -27.06
C LYS A 112 -0.20 -6.80 -26.14
N GLY A 113 0.02 -6.94 -24.84
CA GLY A 113 -0.25 -5.92 -23.81
C GLY A 113 -1.69 -5.91 -23.28
N ILE A 114 -2.58 -6.70 -23.87
CA ILE A 114 -4.01 -6.71 -23.54
C ILE A 114 -4.36 -8.01 -22.81
N ALA A 115 -5.14 -7.95 -21.73
CA ALA A 115 -5.58 -9.14 -21.01
C ALA A 115 -6.40 -10.06 -21.96
N HIS A 116 -5.99 -11.32 -22.08
CA HIS A 116 -6.59 -12.26 -23.03
C HIS A 116 -6.33 -13.70 -22.57
N GLY A 117 -7.39 -14.38 -22.12
CA GLY A 117 -7.38 -15.70 -21.50
C GLY A 117 -7.73 -15.68 -20.01
N ARG A 118 -7.34 -16.74 -19.29
CA ARG A 118 -7.67 -16.92 -17.88
C ARG A 118 -6.90 -15.94 -16.99
N ALA A 119 -7.56 -15.49 -15.94
CA ALA A 119 -6.95 -14.80 -14.81
C ALA A 119 -7.41 -15.44 -13.50
N VAL A 120 -6.51 -15.61 -12.54
CA VAL A 120 -6.80 -16.21 -11.24
C VAL A 120 -6.07 -15.40 -10.17
N SER A 121 -6.75 -15.04 -9.09
CA SER A 121 -6.14 -14.48 -7.89
C SER A 121 -6.32 -15.41 -6.69
N PHE A 122 -5.41 -15.26 -5.72
CA PHE A 122 -5.36 -16.07 -4.52
C PHE A 122 -5.31 -15.19 -3.28
N TYR A 123 -5.89 -15.69 -2.20
CA TYR A 123 -5.66 -15.15 -0.87
C TYR A 123 -4.22 -15.41 -0.41
N PRO A 124 -3.71 -14.66 0.59
CA PRO A 124 -2.40 -14.94 1.21
C PRO A 124 -2.27 -16.36 1.80
N THR A 125 -3.40 -17.03 2.06
CA THR A 125 -3.43 -18.44 2.49
C THR A 125 -3.07 -19.42 1.38
N GLY A 126 -3.09 -18.98 0.12
CA GLY A 126 -2.88 -19.80 -1.08
C GLY A 126 -4.18 -20.35 -1.69
N LYS A 127 -5.34 -20.14 -1.04
CA LYS A 127 -6.66 -20.49 -1.59
C LYS A 127 -7.06 -19.53 -2.70
N VAL A 128 -7.82 -20.00 -3.68
CA VAL A 128 -8.36 -19.15 -4.75
C VAL A 128 -9.28 -18.10 -4.15
N SER A 129 -9.14 -16.84 -4.59
CA SER A 129 -10.08 -15.75 -4.29
C SER A 129 -10.98 -15.43 -5.47
N MET A 130 -10.44 -15.46 -6.70
CA MET A 130 -11.23 -15.16 -7.89
C MET A 130 -10.67 -15.87 -9.12
N LYS A 131 -11.56 -16.27 -10.03
CA LYS A 131 -11.20 -16.74 -11.37
C LYS A 131 -12.00 -15.94 -12.39
N LEU A 132 -11.33 -15.49 -13.45
CA LEU A 132 -11.90 -14.70 -14.52
C LEU A 132 -11.41 -15.22 -15.87
N ASN A 133 -12.08 -14.77 -16.92
CA ASN A 133 -11.61 -14.97 -18.28
C ASN A 133 -11.79 -13.68 -19.08
N TYR A 134 -10.76 -13.31 -19.81
CA TYR A 134 -10.72 -12.10 -20.63
C TYR A 134 -10.64 -12.45 -22.10
N GLU A 135 -11.23 -11.63 -22.94
CA GLU A 135 -11.01 -11.63 -24.37
C GLU A 135 -10.81 -10.18 -24.83
N ASN A 136 -9.60 -9.87 -25.30
CA ASN A 136 -9.24 -8.53 -25.79
C ASN A 136 -9.50 -7.41 -24.76
N GLY A 137 -9.16 -7.67 -23.50
CA GLY A 137 -9.20 -6.68 -22.42
C GLY A 137 -10.52 -6.61 -21.68
N VAL A 138 -11.56 -7.30 -22.14
CA VAL A 138 -12.88 -7.31 -21.50
C VAL A 138 -13.22 -8.70 -20.97
N LEU A 139 -14.05 -8.78 -19.93
CA LEU A 139 -14.50 -10.06 -19.38
C LEU A 139 -15.34 -10.83 -20.41
N ASN A 140 -15.01 -12.10 -20.63
CA ASN A 140 -15.74 -12.99 -21.53
C ASN A 140 -15.68 -14.43 -21.01
N GLY A 141 -16.81 -14.98 -20.58
CA GLY A 141 -16.90 -16.31 -19.96
C GLY A 141 -17.33 -16.27 -18.48
N ASN A 142 -17.06 -17.36 -17.76
CA ASN A 142 -17.43 -17.50 -16.35
C ASN A 142 -16.43 -16.79 -15.43
N VAL A 143 -16.96 -16.08 -14.45
CA VAL A 143 -16.24 -15.50 -13.31
C VAL A 143 -16.72 -16.19 -12.03
N PHE A 144 -15.78 -16.60 -11.20
CA PHE A 144 -16.04 -17.25 -9.91
C PHE A 144 -15.38 -16.43 -8.80
N ILE A 145 -16.17 -16.03 -7.80
CA ILE A 145 -15.69 -15.33 -6.60
C ILE A 145 -15.79 -16.30 -5.43
N TYR A 146 -14.68 -16.44 -4.71
CA TYR A 146 -14.52 -17.35 -3.59
C TYR A 146 -14.34 -16.56 -2.30
N ASN A 147 -14.82 -17.09 -1.18
CA ASN A 147 -14.48 -16.58 0.14
C ASN A 147 -13.18 -17.18 0.70
N LYS A 148 -12.73 -16.68 1.85
CA LYS A 148 -11.52 -17.15 2.55
C LYS A 148 -11.56 -18.65 2.92
N ASN A 149 -12.76 -19.24 3.02
CA ASN A 149 -12.92 -20.66 3.30
C ASN A 149 -12.72 -21.54 2.06
N GLY A 150 -12.82 -20.96 0.86
CA GLY A 150 -12.69 -21.65 -0.42
C GLY A 150 -14.04 -22.01 -1.05
N ASN A 151 -15.15 -21.49 -0.52
CA ASN A 151 -16.49 -21.68 -1.07
C ASN A 151 -16.79 -20.58 -2.10
N ILE A 152 -17.50 -20.92 -3.17
CA ILE A 152 -17.96 -19.94 -4.16
C ILE A 152 -19.09 -19.11 -3.54
N GLU A 153 -18.90 -17.80 -3.48
CA GLU A 153 -19.95 -16.86 -3.04
C GLU A 153 -20.81 -16.43 -4.22
N ASN A 154 -20.19 -16.18 -5.37
CA ASN A 154 -20.87 -15.68 -6.56
C ASN A 154 -20.25 -16.25 -7.84
N THR A 155 -21.10 -16.68 -8.76
CA THR A 155 -20.75 -17.00 -10.14
C THR A 155 -21.46 -16.04 -11.08
N THR A 156 -20.71 -15.36 -11.95
CA THR A 156 -21.28 -14.52 -13.01
C THR A 156 -20.82 -14.99 -14.38
N LYS A 157 -21.64 -14.77 -15.40
CA LYS A 157 -21.31 -15.06 -16.80
C LYS A 157 -21.24 -13.75 -17.57
N TRP A 158 -20.19 -13.60 -18.36
CA TRP A 158 -19.91 -12.38 -19.13
C TRP A 158 -19.81 -12.70 -20.61
N TYR A 159 -20.31 -11.80 -21.44
CA TYR A 159 -20.12 -11.83 -22.88
C TYR A 159 -19.67 -10.45 -23.36
N LYS A 160 -18.47 -10.37 -23.93
CA LYS A 160 -17.87 -9.12 -24.45
C LYS A 160 -17.97 -7.93 -23.47
N GLY A 161 -17.64 -8.17 -22.20
CA GLY A 161 -17.62 -7.14 -21.16
C GLY A 161 -18.98 -6.82 -20.54
N ARG A 162 -20.08 -7.47 -20.96
CA ARG A 162 -21.40 -7.34 -20.33
C ARG A 162 -21.72 -8.57 -19.49
N MET A 163 -22.15 -8.36 -18.25
CA MET A 163 -22.69 -9.42 -17.42
C MET A 163 -24.05 -9.85 -17.97
N ILE A 164 -24.21 -11.14 -18.23
CA ILE A 164 -25.44 -11.73 -18.78
C ILE A 164 -26.15 -12.65 -17.81
N ASP A 165 -25.45 -13.15 -16.79
CA ASP A 165 -26.02 -14.00 -15.74
C ASP A 165 -25.24 -13.84 -14.44
N SER A 166 -25.92 -14.05 -13.31
CA SER A 166 -25.36 -13.96 -11.97
C SER A 166 -26.13 -14.88 -11.03
N LYS A 167 -25.42 -15.64 -10.20
CA LYS A 167 -26.00 -16.45 -9.14
C LYS A 167 -25.08 -16.54 -7.93
N ASN A 168 -25.69 -16.71 -6.76
CA ASN A 168 -24.95 -17.02 -5.54
C ASN A 168 -24.48 -18.48 -5.60
N GLY A 169 -23.23 -18.73 -5.25
CA GLY A 169 -22.61 -20.05 -5.36
C GLY A 169 -22.44 -20.52 -6.81
N GLY A 170 -22.35 -21.84 -6.99
CA GLY A 170 -22.16 -22.48 -8.30
C GLY A 170 -21.16 -23.62 -8.26
N GLU A 171 -20.87 -24.18 -9.43
CA GLU A 171 -19.79 -25.15 -9.62
C GLU A 171 -18.73 -24.53 -10.53
N ASP A 172 -17.48 -24.58 -10.09
CA ASP A 172 -16.36 -24.10 -10.90
C ASP A 172 -16.04 -25.08 -12.03
N SER A 173 -16.36 -24.67 -13.24
CA SER A 173 -16.17 -25.46 -14.46
C SER A 173 -14.71 -25.71 -14.81
N TYR A 174 -13.75 -25.02 -14.17
CA TYR A 174 -12.32 -25.25 -14.35
C TYR A 174 -11.76 -26.35 -13.44
N ILE A 175 -12.53 -26.81 -12.45
CA ILE A 175 -12.12 -27.88 -11.55
C ILE A 175 -12.56 -29.22 -12.16
N ASN A 176 -11.59 -30.12 -12.39
CA ASN A 176 -11.91 -31.46 -12.87
C ASN A 176 -12.72 -32.23 -11.81
N LYS A 177 -13.85 -32.83 -12.23
CA LYS A 177 -14.79 -33.49 -11.31
C LYS A 177 -14.20 -34.68 -10.57
N THR A 178 -13.28 -35.41 -11.20
CA THR A 178 -12.63 -36.61 -10.65
C THR A 178 -11.43 -36.24 -9.79
N THR A 179 -10.50 -35.46 -10.32
CA THR A 179 -9.24 -35.15 -9.62
C THR A 179 -9.37 -34.01 -8.62
N LYS A 180 -10.46 -33.22 -8.70
CA LYS A 180 -10.66 -31.97 -7.94
C LYS A 180 -9.56 -30.92 -8.17
N ILE A 181 -8.83 -31.05 -9.29
CA ILE A 181 -7.72 -30.17 -9.66
C ILE A 181 -8.16 -29.20 -10.75
N ASP A 182 -7.79 -27.93 -10.59
CA ASP A 182 -7.70 -26.97 -11.70
C ASP A 182 -6.30 -27.05 -12.30
N LEU A 183 -6.19 -27.63 -13.50
CA LEU A 183 -4.90 -27.88 -14.17
C LEU A 183 -4.12 -26.59 -14.43
N PHE A 184 -4.80 -25.46 -14.67
CA PHE A 184 -4.14 -24.18 -14.90
C PHE A 184 -3.47 -23.69 -13.61
N CYS A 185 -4.21 -23.69 -12.50
CA CYS A 185 -3.67 -23.31 -11.20
C CYS A 185 -2.54 -24.26 -10.79
N ASN A 186 -2.71 -25.57 -10.96
CA ASN A 186 -1.70 -26.56 -10.61
C ASN A 186 -0.39 -26.35 -11.39
N ARG A 187 -0.48 -26.13 -12.71
CA ARG A 187 0.68 -25.85 -13.56
C ARG A 187 1.47 -24.63 -13.07
N TYR A 188 0.77 -23.52 -12.83
CA TYR A 188 1.43 -22.24 -12.53
C TYR A 188 1.72 -22.01 -11.03
N LYS A 189 1.39 -22.98 -10.18
CA LYS A 189 1.78 -23.04 -8.76
C LYS A 189 2.78 -24.16 -8.47
N ALA A 190 3.23 -24.92 -9.47
CA ALA A 190 4.08 -26.09 -9.26
C ALA A 190 5.42 -25.77 -8.55
N ASP A 191 5.95 -24.58 -8.80
CA ASP A 191 7.19 -24.05 -8.21
C ASP A 191 6.98 -23.22 -6.93
N GLU A 192 5.74 -23.03 -6.48
CA GLU A 192 5.42 -22.25 -5.27
C GLU A 192 6.21 -22.73 -4.03
N PRO A 193 6.38 -24.04 -3.76
CA PRO A 193 7.16 -24.49 -2.61
C PRO A 193 8.63 -24.04 -2.65
N LEU A 194 9.23 -24.02 -3.84
CA LEU A 194 10.61 -23.57 -4.04
C LEU A 194 10.73 -22.07 -3.79
N ILE A 195 9.80 -21.29 -4.34
CA ILE A 195 9.76 -19.83 -4.20
C ILE A 195 9.54 -19.44 -2.74
N MET A 196 8.65 -20.14 -2.02
CA MET A 196 8.45 -19.96 -0.58
C MET A 196 9.71 -20.27 0.24
N LYS A 197 10.42 -21.36 -0.09
CA LYS A 197 11.70 -21.70 0.56
C LYS A 197 12.75 -20.60 0.36
N GLN A 198 12.85 -20.07 -0.87
CA GLN A 198 13.74 -18.95 -1.18
C GLN A 198 13.35 -17.69 -0.41
N ALA A 199 12.06 -17.30 -0.43
CA ALA A 199 11.56 -16.14 0.31
C ALA A 199 11.84 -16.24 1.81
N LYS A 200 11.60 -17.41 2.43
CA LYS A 200 11.92 -17.68 3.83
C LYS A 200 13.42 -17.54 4.10
N SER A 201 14.27 -18.09 3.24
CA SER A 201 15.73 -17.99 3.41
C SER A 201 16.25 -16.55 3.38
N ILE A 202 15.64 -15.68 2.55
CA ILE A 202 15.98 -14.26 2.46
C ILE A 202 15.58 -13.55 3.76
N THR A 203 14.37 -13.82 4.26
CA THR A 203 13.88 -13.26 5.53
C THR A 203 14.70 -13.76 6.72
N THR A 204 15.07 -15.05 6.77
CA THR A 204 15.91 -15.61 7.83
C THR A 204 17.33 -15.05 7.79
N LYS A 205 17.92 -14.87 6.59
CA LYS A 205 19.22 -14.20 6.45
C LYS A 205 19.17 -12.80 7.04
N GLN A 206 18.16 -12.00 6.68
CA GLN A 206 17.94 -10.66 7.23
C GLN A 206 17.84 -10.67 8.77
N ASN A 207 17.18 -11.66 9.37
CA ASN A 207 17.06 -11.81 10.82
C ASN A 207 18.31 -12.42 11.50
N SER A 208 19.15 -13.18 10.79
CA SER A 208 20.41 -13.71 11.33
C SER A 208 21.54 -12.67 11.37
N PHE A 209 21.46 -11.63 10.52
CA PHE A 209 22.38 -10.49 10.59
C PHE A 209 22.08 -9.52 11.75
N SER A 210 20.93 -9.66 12.42
CA SER A 210 20.63 -8.97 13.68
C SER A 210 21.06 -9.74 14.94
N HIS A 211 21.72 -10.90 14.80
CA HIS A 211 22.21 -11.72 15.92
C HIS A 211 23.70 -12.08 15.79
N LEU A 212 24.56 -11.06 15.89
CA LEU A 212 25.93 -11.21 16.39
C LEU A 212 26.05 -10.31 17.63
N LYS A 213 26.37 -10.93 18.78
CA LYS A 213 26.16 -10.45 20.15
C LYS A 213 26.99 -9.23 20.54
N GLU A 214 26.40 -8.32 21.32
CA GLU A 214 27.11 -7.54 22.35
C GLU A 214 26.72 -8.03 23.77
N PRO A 215 27.59 -7.85 24.78
CA PRO A 215 27.44 -8.41 26.12
C PRO A 215 26.42 -7.65 26.97
N GLN A 216 25.79 -8.36 27.91
CA GLN A 216 24.81 -7.79 28.82
C GLN A 216 25.40 -6.68 29.71
N ARG A 217 24.80 -5.49 29.66
CA ARG A 217 24.75 -4.56 30.80
C ARG A 217 23.56 -3.60 30.73
N SER A 218 22.84 -3.56 31.85
CA SER A 218 21.88 -2.59 32.40
C SER A 218 21.28 -1.52 31.49
N VAL A 219 19.94 -1.51 31.49
CA VAL A 219 19.03 -0.51 30.96
C VAL A 219 19.54 0.92 31.16
N ASN A 220 19.84 1.57 30.04
CA ASN A 220 19.77 3.03 29.94
C ASN A 220 19.14 3.36 28.57
N LYS A 221 17.88 3.82 28.60
CA LYS A 221 17.12 4.21 27.40
C LYS A 221 17.67 5.54 26.89
N ASN A 222 18.62 5.47 25.97
CA ASN A 222 18.92 6.58 25.06
C ASN A 222 19.01 6.01 23.64
N VAL A 223 17.91 6.15 22.89
CA VAL A 223 17.83 5.86 21.47
C VAL A 223 17.64 7.19 20.74
N ILE A 224 18.57 7.52 19.84
CA ILE A 224 18.47 8.60 18.85
C ILE A 224 18.97 7.98 17.51
N PRO A 225 18.43 8.30 16.32
CA PRO A 225 17.19 7.74 15.77
C PRO A 225 17.39 7.19 14.33
N HIS A 226 16.74 6.07 13.98
CA HIS A 226 16.57 5.67 12.57
C HIS A 226 15.36 6.41 11.98
N ASN A 227 15.61 7.35 11.09
CA ASN A 227 14.61 8.25 10.49
C ASN A 227 13.82 7.55 9.37
N ASN A 228 12.96 6.59 9.74
CA ASN A 228 11.89 6.03 8.90
C ASN A 228 10.61 6.89 9.08
N LYS A 229 10.63 8.15 8.65
CA LYS A 229 9.40 8.97 8.69
C LYS A 229 8.50 8.58 7.52
N ALA A 230 7.37 7.96 7.83
CA ALA A 230 6.30 7.72 6.87
C ALA A 230 5.88 9.07 6.24
N LYS A 231 5.56 9.07 4.94
CA LYS A 231 5.17 10.28 4.22
C LYS A 231 3.98 10.95 4.91
N PRO A 232 4.01 12.28 5.15
CA PRO A 232 2.91 12.96 5.80
C PRO A 232 1.66 13.00 4.93
N PHE A 233 0.47 12.99 5.54
CA PHE A 233 -0.79 13.20 4.82
C PHE A 233 -0.80 14.54 4.08
N SER A 234 -1.17 14.55 2.79
CA SER A 234 -1.17 15.78 1.98
C SER A 234 -2.58 16.38 1.92
N PHE A 235 -2.72 17.60 2.42
CA PHE A 235 -3.98 18.34 2.36
C PHE A 235 -4.48 18.50 0.92
N SER A 236 -3.65 19.06 0.02
CA SER A 236 -4.03 19.32 -1.38
C SER A 236 -4.48 18.06 -2.11
N TYR A 237 -3.80 16.92 -1.88
CA TYR A 237 -4.18 15.65 -2.50
C TYR A 237 -5.55 15.16 -2.03
N LEU A 238 -5.75 15.12 -0.70
CA LEU A 238 -7.01 14.62 -0.12
C LEU A 238 -8.18 15.59 -0.36
N TYR A 239 -7.91 16.89 -0.41
CA TYR A 239 -8.89 17.91 -0.81
C TYR A 239 -9.38 17.67 -2.24
N ASN A 240 -8.48 17.44 -3.19
CA ASN A 240 -8.85 17.15 -4.58
C ASN A 240 -9.64 15.84 -4.71
N LEU A 241 -9.30 14.83 -3.90
CA LEU A 241 -9.98 13.54 -3.89
C LEU A 241 -11.45 13.69 -3.46
N ILE A 242 -11.74 14.46 -2.40
CA ILE A 242 -13.09 14.61 -1.83
C ILE A 242 -13.92 15.73 -2.46
N SER A 243 -13.30 16.78 -3.02
CA SER A 243 -14.02 17.90 -3.65
C SER A 243 -14.42 17.66 -5.10
N ASN A 244 -13.67 16.85 -5.85
CA ASN A 244 -13.89 16.67 -7.28
C ASN A 244 -14.79 15.46 -7.56
N THR A 245 -15.96 15.69 -8.15
CA THR A 245 -16.95 14.65 -8.46
C THR A 245 -16.41 13.51 -9.35
N GLN A 246 -15.40 13.76 -10.18
CA GLN A 246 -14.73 12.73 -10.99
C GLN A 246 -13.85 11.79 -10.15
N TYR A 247 -13.27 12.29 -9.05
CA TYR A 247 -12.39 11.52 -8.15
C TYR A 247 -13.09 11.12 -6.84
N GLN A 248 -14.31 11.61 -6.62
CA GLN A 248 -15.10 11.28 -5.45
C GLN A 248 -15.60 9.84 -5.50
N THR A 249 -15.85 9.29 -6.69
CA THR A 249 -16.32 7.92 -6.88
C THR A 249 -15.23 7.08 -7.52
N ASN A 250 -14.64 6.18 -6.76
CA ASN A 250 -13.52 5.36 -7.20
C ASN A 250 -13.67 3.90 -6.78
N SER A 251 -12.99 2.99 -7.49
CA SER A 251 -12.86 1.61 -7.05
C SER A 251 -11.94 1.51 -5.83
N PHE A 252 -12.06 0.43 -5.05
CA PHE A 252 -11.24 0.23 -3.85
C PHE A 252 -9.74 0.20 -4.14
N GLN A 253 -9.35 -0.25 -5.33
CA GLN A 253 -7.95 -0.26 -5.76
C GLN A 253 -7.32 1.14 -5.77
N VAL A 254 -8.10 2.20 -6.03
CA VAL A 254 -7.60 3.58 -5.94
C VAL A 254 -7.28 3.93 -4.50
N TYR A 255 -8.17 3.61 -3.56
CA TYR A 255 -7.97 3.84 -2.13
C TYR A 255 -6.84 2.97 -1.55
N ASP A 256 -6.68 1.72 -2.03
CA ASP A 256 -5.54 0.85 -1.68
C ASP A 256 -4.21 1.52 -2.07
N ASN A 257 -4.13 2.07 -3.29
CA ASN A 257 -2.93 2.76 -3.76
C ASN A 257 -2.65 4.05 -2.97
N ILE A 258 -3.69 4.79 -2.59
CA ILE A 258 -3.57 5.98 -1.76
C ILE A 258 -3.01 5.61 -0.39
N ALA A 259 -3.58 4.59 0.26
CA ALA A 259 -3.14 4.09 1.55
C ALA A 259 -1.67 3.61 1.52
N LEU A 260 -1.30 2.84 0.50
CA LEU A 260 0.09 2.39 0.30
C LEU A 260 1.07 3.56 0.15
N SER A 261 0.65 4.68 -0.47
CA SER A 261 1.49 5.87 -0.61
C SER A 261 1.81 6.57 0.73
N TYR A 262 1.03 6.28 1.78
CA TYR A 262 1.23 6.75 3.14
C TYR A 262 1.84 5.67 4.06
N ASN A 263 2.30 4.55 3.51
CA ASN A 263 2.76 3.38 4.25
C ASN A 263 1.69 2.84 5.22
N LEU A 264 0.45 2.71 4.71
CA LEU A 264 -0.65 2.04 5.39
C LEU A 264 -0.91 0.72 4.67
N ASN A 265 -0.82 -0.40 5.40
CA ASN A 265 -0.58 -1.72 4.79
C ASN A 265 -1.62 -2.77 5.20
N ILE A 266 -2.58 -2.39 6.05
CA ILE A 266 -3.63 -3.27 6.52
C ILE A 266 -4.96 -2.57 6.23
N ALA A 267 -5.85 -3.24 5.51
CA ALA A 267 -7.15 -2.72 5.09
C ALA A 267 -8.28 -3.44 5.82
N GLN A 268 -9.25 -2.68 6.32
CA GLN A 268 -10.48 -3.16 6.95
C GLN A 268 -11.67 -2.41 6.36
N VAL A 269 -12.80 -3.07 6.20
CA VAL A 269 -14.06 -2.43 5.78
C VAL A 269 -15.03 -2.49 6.94
N ILE A 270 -15.34 -1.34 7.53
CA ILE A 270 -16.37 -1.23 8.57
C ILE A 270 -17.72 -1.01 7.89
N LYS A 271 -18.70 -1.87 8.18
CA LYS A 271 -20.07 -1.71 7.67
C LYS A 271 -20.76 -0.56 8.43
N GLY A 272 -21.28 0.41 7.69
CA GLY A 272 -22.23 1.41 8.21
C GLY A 272 -23.68 0.99 7.98
N PHE A 273 -24.60 1.95 8.08
CA PHE A 273 -26.03 1.69 7.83
C PHE A 273 -26.32 1.63 6.32
N GLY A 274 -27.02 0.57 5.88
CA GLY A 274 -27.40 0.41 4.47
C GLY A 274 -26.19 0.29 3.52
N SER A 275 -26.09 1.20 2.55
CA SER A 275 -25.00 1.26 1.57
C SER A 275 -23.79 2.07 2.05
N GLN A 276 -23.86 2.70 3.23
CA GLN A 276 -22.74 3.44 3.80
C GLN A 276 -21.72 2.46 4.38
N LYS A 277 -20.44 2.65 4.06
CA LYS A 277 -19.35 1.93 4.71
C LYS A 277 -18.12 2.83 4.86
N GLU A 278 -17.21 2.41 5.71
CA GLU A 278 -15.90 3.03 5.85
C GLU A 278 -14.82 2.04 5.43
N LEU A 279 -13.96 2.48 4.50
CA LEU A 279 -12.79 1.75 4.05
C LEU A 279 -11.57 2.31 4.79
N ILE A 280 -11.01 1.50 5.68
CA ILE A 280 -9.96 1.89 6.61
C ILE A 280 -8.65 1.24 6.23
N TYR A 281 -7.57 2.02 6.29
CA TYR A 281 -6.20 1.54 6.17
C TYR A 281 -5.35 2.04 7.30
N HIS A 282 -4.53 1.18 7.88
CA HIS A 282 -3.78 1.51 9.08
C HIS A 282 -2.37 0.91 9.11
N TYR A 283 -1.55 1.47 10.00
CA TYR A 283 -0.21 1.00 10.36
C TYR A 283 -0.07 1.10 11.88
N ASN A 284 0.30 0.00 12.54
CA ASN A 284 0.50 -0.09 13.99
C ASN A 284 -0.69 0.38 14.86
N MET A 285 -1.88 0.37 14.26
CA MET A 285 -3.20 0.57 14.87
C MET A 285 -4.11 -0.55 14.36
N ASP A 286 -5.21 -0.88 15.01
CA ASP A 286 -6.30 -1.71 14.46
C ASP A 286 -7.64 -1.34 15.11
N TYR A 287 -8.74 -1.49 14.38
CA TYR A 287 -10.09 -1.21 14.91
C TYR A 287 -10.72 -2.49 15.46
N ASP A 288 -10.97 -2.53 16.76
CA ASP A 288 -11.66 -3.65 17.42
C ASP A 288 -13.17 -3.49 17.23
N GLU A 289 -13.72 -4.15 16.21
CA GLU A 289 -15.16 -4.11 15.89
C GLU A 289 -16.07 -4.58 17.03
N ASN A 290 -15.59 -5.47 17.90
CA ASN A 290 -16.40 -6.00 19.00
C ASN A 290 -16.54 -4.99 20.14
N LYS A 291 -15.54 -4.11 20.29
CA LYS A 291 -15.48 -3.11 21.37
C LYS A 291 -15.74 -1.70 20.89
N GLY A 292 -15.76 -1.48 19.57
CA GLY A 292 -15.96 -0.17 18.96
C GLY A 292 -14.83 0.82 19.23
N VAL A 293 -13.60 0.35 19.43
CA VAL A 293 -12.45 1.19 19.82
C VAL A 293 -11.23 0.93 18.95
N ASP A 294 -10.48 1.98 18.66
CA ASP A 294 -9.15 1.88 18.07
C ASP A 294 -8.13 1.38 19.09
N ARG A 295 -7.26 0.45 18.68
CA ARG A 295 -6.20 -0.13 19.49
C ARG A 295 -4.84 0.11 18.85
N ILE A 296 -3.87 0.55 19.66
CA ILE A 296 -2.48 0.71 19.21
C ILE A 296 -1.78 -0.64 19.30
N THR A 297 -1.17 -1.07 18.19
CA THR A 297 -0.48 -2.36 18.06
C THR A 297 1.03 -2.22 17.91
N GLY A 298 1.54 -0.98 17.78
CA GLY A 298 2.97 -0.71 17.71
C GLY A 298 3.30 0.79 17.76
N ASN A 299 4.55 1.13 17.46
CA ASN A 299 5.02 2.51 17.46
C ASN A 299 4.54 3.27 16.22
N TYR A 300 4.34 4.58 16.36
CA TYR A 300 3.94 5.46 15.24
C TYR A 300 2.60 5.06 14.58
N PRO A 301 1.54 4.81 15.38
CA PRO A 301 0.25 4.39 14.86
C PRO A 301 -0.37 5.48 13.96
N ARG A 302 -0.92 5.05 12.82
CA ARG A 302 -1.59 5.95 11.88
C ARG A 302 -2.66 5.21 11.09
N GLN A 303 -3.69 5.95 10.66
CA GLN A 303 -4.83 5.40 9.93
C GLN A 303 -5.43 6.44 8.97
N ILE A 304 -5.99 5.97 7.86
CA ILE A 304 -6.89 6.73 6.97
C ILE A 304 -8.19 5.95 6.78
N GLY A 305 -9.32 6.63 6.90
CA GLY A 305 -10.65 6.09 6.64
C GLY A 305 -11.34 6.87 5.53
N PHE A 306 -11.93 6.16 4.57
CA PHE A 306 -12.75 6.72 3.51
C PHE A 306 -14.19 6.31 3.75
N TYR A 307 -15.03 7.25 4.18
CA TYR A 307 -16.43 7.01 4.48
C TYR A 307 -17.33 7.53 3.36
N GLY A 308 -18.32 6.72 2.97
CA GLY A 308 -19.31 7.14 1.98
C GLY A 308 -20.17 6.00 1.47
N THR A 309 -20.77 6.21 0.29
CA THR A 309 -21.77 5.32 -0.27
C THR A 309 -21.15 4.30 -1.23
N PHE A 310 -21.49 3.03 -1.05
CA PHE A 310 -21.01 1.93 -1.87
C PHE A 310 -22.04 1.56 -2.95
N THR A 311 -21.62 1.64 -4.22
CA THR A 311 -22.42 1.23 -5.38
C THR A 311 -21.52 0.55 -6.41
N ASN A 312 -21.91 -0.62 -6.93
CA ASN A 312 -21.20 -1.31 -8.02
C ASN A 312 -19.67 -1.44 -7.84
N ASN A 313 -19.22 -1.77 -6.63
CA ASN A 313 -17.80 -1.89 -6.26
C ASN A 313 -16.97 -0.58 -6.35
N GLN A 314 -17.67 0.56 -6.34
CA GLN A 314 -17.10 1.88 -6.17
C GLN A 314 -17.57 2.48 -4.84
N LEU A 315 -16.73 3.32 -4.26
CA LEU A 315 -17.02 4.13 -3.09
C LEU A 315 -17.06 5.59 -3.52
N THR A 316 -18.22 6.22 -3.34
CA THR A 316 -18.41 7.67 -3.42
C THR A 316 -18.13 8.27 -2.04
N ILE A 317 -16.96 8.90 -1.87
CA ILE A 317 -16.55 9.45 -0.57
C ILE A 317 -17.33 10.71 -0.18
N GLN A 318 -17.69 10.76 1.09
CA GLN A 318 -18.36 11.90 1.73
C GLN A 318 -17.52 12.46 2.87
N ARG A 319 -16.66 11.62 3.46
CA ARG A 319 -15.76 11.97 4.55
C ARG A 319 -14.43 11.24 4.43
N ILE A 320 -13.35 11.93 4.80
CA ILE A 320 -12.04 11.31 5.02
C ILE A 320 -11.67 11.50 6.50
N ASN A 321 -11.30 10.41 7.16
CA ASN A 321 -10.77 10.40 8.52
C ASN A 321 -9.27 10.13 8.49
N LEU A 322 -8.47 10.90 9.22
CA LEU A 322 -7.03 10.68 9.40
C LEU A 322 -6.75 10.56 10.89
N PHE A 323 -5.94 9.58 11.25
CA PHE A 323 -5.41 9.44 12.60
C PHE A 323 -3.90 9.43 12.53
N THR A 324 -3.26 10.28 13.34
CA THR A 324 -1.80 10.33 13.44
C THR A 324 -1.34 10.50 14.87
N TRP A 325 -0.23 9.86 15.20
CA TRP A 325 0.50 10.04 16.45
C TRP A 325 1.31 11.33 16.50
N SER A 326 1.59 11.95 15.35
CA SER A 326 2.50 13.11 15.26
C SER A 326 1.71 14.42 15.27
N LYS A 327 1.94 15.20 16.33
CA LYS A 327 1.45 16.58 16.43
C LYS A 327 1.95 17.43 15.26
N GLU A 328 3.19 17.22 14.84
CA GLU A 328 3.81 17.95 13.72
C GLU A 328 3.11 17.64 12.39
N GLU A 329 2.79 16.38 12.09
CA GLU A 329 2.04 16.01 10.88
C GLU A 329 0.67 16.68 10.86
N MET A 330 -0.03 16.68 12.01
CA MET A 330 -1.32 17.35 12.16
C MET A 330 -1.21 18.88 11.94
N LEU A 331 -0.24 19.53 12.56
CA LEU A 331 -0.03 20.97 12.41
C LEU A 331 0.38 21.36 10.98
N CYS A 332 1.21 20.55 10.33
CA CYS A 332 1.55 20.74 8.92
C CYS A 332 0.31 20.65 8.02
N PHE A 333 -0.55 19.66 8.25
CA PHE A 333 -1.81 19.50 7.51
C PHE A 333 -2.72 20.73 7.67
N ALA A 334 -2.88 21.22 8.90
CA ALA A 334 -3.67 22.42 9.19
C ALA A 334 -3.09 23.67 8.51
N ASN A 335 -1.77 23.84 8.57
CA ASN A 335 -1.07 24.96 7.94
C ASN A 335 -1.23 24.95 6.41
N ASP A 336 -1.14 23.78 5.78
CA ASP A 336 -1.37 23.64 4.34
C ASP A 336 -2.80 24.03 3.96
N ALA A 337 -3.81 23.63 4.74
CA ALA A 337 -5.18 24.07 4.53
C ALA A 337 -5.34 25.60 4.65
N ILE A 338 -4.72 26.22 5.65
CA ILE A 338 -4.78 27.69 5.85
C ILE A 338 -4.16 28.45 4.68
N LYS A 339 -3.05 27.96 4.13
CA LYS A 339 -2.42 28.51 2.92
C LYS A 339 -3.35 28.45 1.70
N GLU A 340 -4.14 27.38 1.60
CA GLU A 340 -5.14 27.17 0.55
C GLU A 340 -6.48 27.91 0.82
N GLY A 341 -6.50 28.85 1.76
CA GLY A 341 -7.64 29.73 1.97
C GLY A 341 -8.61 29.32 3.07
N TYR A 342 -8.20 28.41 3.96
CA TYR A 342 -8.93 28.11 5.20
C TYR A 342 -8.57 29.09 6.33
N HIS A 343 -9.43 29.15 7.35
CA HIS A 343 -9.18 29.86 8.60
C HIS A 343 -9.76 29.08 9.77
N VAL A 344 -9.22 29.35 10.97
CA VAL A 344 -9.73 28.75 12.21
C VAL A 344 -11.08 29.37 12.54
N LEU A 345 -12.09 28.51 12.74
CA LEU A 345 -13.39 28.93 13.21
C LEU A 345 -13.24 29.55 14.60
N GLY A 346 -13.71 30.79 14.77
CA GLY A 346 -13.51 31.58 16.00
C GLY A 346 -12.26 32.48 15.98
N GLY A 347 -11.37 32.34 15.00
CA GLY A 347 -10.22 33.25 14.80
C GLY A 347 -9.01 33.00 15.70
N ASP A 348 -9.02 31.94 16.50
CA ASP A 348 -7.95 31.59 17.42
C ASP A 348 -6.66 31.10 16.72
N ASN A 349 -5.53 31.16 17.42
CA ASN A 349 -4.28 30.59 16.95
C ASN A 349 -4.27 29.06 17.15
N TYR A 350 -4.45 28.30 16.07
CA TYR A 350 -4.52 26.84 16.10
C TYR A 350 -3.31 26.15 16.74
N LEU A 351 -2.14 26.79 16.77
CA LEU A 351 -0.95 26.27 17.44
C LEU A 351 -1.13 26.10 18.96
N MET A 352 -2.07 26.86 19.55
CA MET A 352 -2.35 26.86 21.00
C MET A 352 -3.54 25.97 21.39
N LEU A 353 -4.26 25.39 20.41
CA LEU A 353 -5.51 24.66 20.64
C LEU A 353 -5.32 23.15 20.85
N ASP A 354 -4.06 22.71 20.96
CA ASP A 354 -3.65 21.32 21.19
C ASP A 354 -4.41 20.30 20.32
N GLY A 355 -4.58 20.60 19.03
CA GLY A 355 -5.25 19.70 18.10
C GLY A 355 -6.78 19.66 18.21
N ASN A 356 -7.41 20.59 18.92
CA ASN A 356 -8.87 20.72 19.05
C ASN A 356 -9.38 22.01 18.43
N PHE A 357 -9.68 22.00 17.13
CA PHE A 357 -10.15 23.18 16.40
C PHE A 357 -10.84 22.81 15.10
N VAL A 358 -11.50 23.76 14.46
CA VAL A 358 -12.17 23.57 13.17
C VAL A 358 -11.61 24.58 12.16
N LEU A 359 -11.36 24.14 10.93
CA LEU A 359 -11.03 24.99 9.81
C LEU A 359 -12.20 25.09 8.84
N GLU A 360 -12.53 26.32 8.45
CA GLU A 360 -13.55 26.63 7.46
C GLU A 360 -12.96 27.46 6.30
N PRO A 361 -13.51 27.34 5.07
CA PRO A 361 -13.06 28.15 3.95
C PRO A 361 -13.37 29.63 4.16
N LYS A 362 -12.43 30.53 3.85
CA LYS A 362 -12.57 32.00 4.02
C LYS A 362 -13.70 32.61 3.18
N ARG A 363 -14.08 31.97 2.08
CA ARG A 363 -15.19 32.41 1.21
C ARG A 363 -16.17 31.25 1.03
N ILE A 364 -17.26 31.29 1.80
CA ILE A 364 -18.44 30.45 1.54
C ILE A 364 -19.38 31.30 0.70
N ASN A 365 -19.54 30.96 -0.57
CA ASN A 365 -20.54 31.62 -1.40
C ASN A 365 -21.92 31.07 -1.01
N LYS A 366 -22.53 31.67 0.02
CA LYS A 366 -23.78 31.19 0.64
C LYS A 366 -24.97 31.08 -0.32
N ASN A 367 -24.87 31.64 -1.53
CA ASN A 367 -25.92 31.66 -2.55
C ASN A 367 -25.75 30.61 -3.67
N SER A 368 -24.66 29.81 -3.71
CA SER A 368 -24.39 28.93 -4.87
C SER A 368 -24.75 27.45 -4.69
N GLY A 369 -25.21 27.01 -3.51
CA GLY A 369 -25.51 25.57 -3.28
C GLY A 369 -24.30 24.65 -3.50
N THR A 370 -23.08 25.20 -3.47
CA THR A 370 -21.84 24.49 -3.74
C THR A 370 -21.37 23.78 -2.48
N ASN A 371 -21.20 22.46 -2.56
CA ASN A 371 -20.61 21.65 -1.49
C ASN A 371 -19.28 22.25 -1.05
N HIS A 372 -19.01 22.29 0.25
CA HIS A 372 -17.77 22.82 0.82
C HIS A 372 -17.20 21.84 1.84
N ILE A 373 -15.89 21.88 2.06
CA ILE A 373 -15.23 20.96 2.98
C ILE A 373 -14.96 21.69 4.29
N VAL A 374 -15.45 21.12 5.40
CA VAL A 374 -15.10 21.53 6.76
C VAL A 374 -14.08 20.54 7.32
N ILE A 375 -13.04 21.04 8.00
CA ILE A 375 -11.98 20.20 8.55
C ILE A 375 -12.00 20.33 10.07
N SER A 376 -12.26 19.23 10.77
CA SER A 376 -12.25 19.19 12.24
C SER A 376 -10.98 18.49 12.73
N PHE A 377 -10.34 19.07 13.74
CA PHE A 377 -9.19 18.52 14.43
C PHE A 377 -9.64 18.22 15.86
N ILE A 378 -9.40 17.00 16.33
CA ILE A 378 -9.73 16.55 17.68
C ILE A 378 -8.54 15.81 18.28
N HIS A 379 -8.18 16.16 19.52
CA HIS A 379 -7.18 15.44 20.30
C HIS A 379 -7.63 15.35 21.76
N LYS A 380 -7.94 14.12 22.21
CA LYS A 380 -8.30 13.84 23.60
C LYS A 380 -7.62 12.57 24.06
N SER A 381 -7.04 12.59 25.26
CA SER A 381 -6.27 11.46 25.83
C SER A 381 -7.08 10.17 25.99
N ASN A 382 -8.41 10.27 26.07
CA ASN A 382 -9.33 9.14 26.22
C ASN A 382 -10.09 8.76 24.94
N LEU A 383 -9.80 9.39 23.80
CA LEU A 383 -10.46 9.16 22.52
C LEU A 383 -9.44 8.75 21.45
N TYR A 384 -9.81 7.87 20.52
CA TYR A 384 -8.95 7.43 19.40
C TYR A 384 -7.56 6.93 19.83
N ALA A 385 -7.49 6.24 20.97
CA ALA A 385 -6.24 5.83 21.60
C ALA A 385 -5.21 6.96 21.84
N GLY A 386 -5.68 8.21 22.00
CA GLY A 386 -4.85 9.39 22.24
C GLY A 386 -4.20 9.99 20.99
N LEU A 387 -4.62 9.58 19.79
CA LEU A 387 -4.13 10.13 18.52
C LEU A 387 -4.81 11.44 18.14
N TYR A 388 -4.13 12.21 17.29
CA TYR A 388 -4.72 13.35 16.60
C TYR A 388 -5.65 12.85 15.50
N HIS A 389 -6.92 13.19 15.60
CA HIS A 389 -7.94 12.89 14.59
C HIS A 389 -8.19 14.14 13.75
N ILE A 390 -8.11 13.98 12.42
CA ILE A 390 -8.43 15.01 11.43
C ILE A 390 -9.55 14.46 10.57
N GLN A 391 -10.68 15.15 10.54
CA GLN A 391 -11.87 14.77 9.78
C GLN A 391 -12.15 15.81 8.71
N MET A 392 -12.21 15.40 7.45
CA MET A 392 -12.64 16.22 6.32
C MET A 392 -14.06 15.82 5.93
N ASP A 393 -15.03 16.71 6.16
CA ASP A 393 -16.44 16.49 5.81
C ASP A 393 -16.83 17.31 4.60
N LEU A 394 -17.39 16.66 3.59
CA LEU A 394 -18.10 17.35 2.51
C LEU A 394 -19.50 17.74 3.01
N LYS A 395 -19.76 19.05 3.12
CA LYS A 395 -21.01 19.66 3.60
C LYS A 395 -21.80 20.35 2.50
#